data_AF-A0A8D2IYZ2-F1
#
_entry.id   AF-A0A8D2IYZ2-F1
#
_cell.length_a   1.000
_cell.length_b   1.000
_cell.length_c   1.000
_cell.angle_alpha   90.00
_cell.angle_beta   90.00
_cell.angle_gamma   90.00
#
_symmetry.space_group_name_H-M   'P 1'
#
loop_
_entity.id
_entity.type
_entity.pdbx_description
1 polymer ?
#
loop_
_entity_poly.entity_id
_entity_poly.type
_entity_poly.pdbx_seq_one_letter_code
_entity_poly.pdbx_strand_id
1 'polypeptide(L)'
;MAFPQGPSLCLRRCGYCMLKQPMRAKHCQVCQHCVRRYDHHCPWIENCVGERNHALFLVYLAVQLAVLLWALLVAWSGLGGGPLSWAWLRHRALLLLAFLAMAVLAVVAVLLLASHLYLAACNTTTWEFMSRHRISYLKHCEAENPFDRGVLRNLWRFFCSRRLVAWEQLYSPEDGGAV
;
A
#
# COMPACT_ATOMS: atom_id res chain seq x y z
N MET A 1 -12.93 5.85 35.54
CA MET A 1 -12.10 6.71 34.67
C MET A 1 -12.89 6.99 33.41
N ALA A 2 -13.42 8.20 33.26
CA ALA A 2 -14.11 8.63 32.05
C ALA A 2 -13.06 9.05 31.02
N PHE A 3 -13.11 8.47 29.81
CA PHE A 3 -12.27 8.89 28.70
C PHE A 3 -12.72 10.27 28.21
N PRO A 4 -11.79 11.22 27.96
CA PRO A 4 -12.17 12.54 27.46
C PRO A 4 -12.80 12.40 26.06
N GLN A 5 -13.97 13.01 25.90
CA GLN A 5 -14.68 13.08 24.63
C GLN A 5 -14.01 14.17 23.78
N GLY A 6 -13.13 13.76 22.86
CA GLY A 6 -12.62 14.65 21.81
C GLY A 6 -13.77 15.18 20.93
N PRO A 7 -13.52 16.22 20.10
CA PRO A 7 -14.55 16.79 19.24
C PRO A 7 -15.22 15.69 18.41
N SER A 8 -16.55 15.69 18.38
CA SER A 8 -17.37 14.68 17.73
C SER A 8 -17.15 14.71 16.21
N LEU A 9 -16.16 13.98 15.73
CA LEU A 9 -15.91 13.76 14.30
C LEU A 9 -17.15 13.10 13.69
N CYS A 10 -17.86 13.84 12.84
CA CYS A 10 -19.01 13.29 12.12
C CYS A 10 -18.51 12.24 11.12
N LEU A 11 -18.63 10.96 11.51
CA LEU A 11 -18.26 9.84 10.65
C LEU A 11 -19.17 9.80 9.42
N ARG A 12 -18.56 9.64 8.24
CA ARG A 12 -19.28 9.54 6.98
C ARG A 12 -20.15 8.28 6.96
N ARG A 13 -21.40 8.39 6.53
CA ARG A 13 -22.24 7.23 6.25
C ARG A 13 -21.98 6.72 4.82
N CYS A 14 -21.82 5.41 4.67
CA CYS A 14 -21.79 4.80 3.34
C CYS A 14 -23.21 4.65 2.80
N GLY A 15 -23.50 5.23 1.63
CA GLY A 15 -24.80 5.08 0.97
C GLY A 15 -25.10 3.67 0.44
N TYR A 16 -24.06 2.87 0.15
CA TYR A 16 -24.22 1.51 -0.35
C TYR A 16 -24.41 0.50 0.79
N CYS A 17 -23.52 0.53 1.78
CA CYS A 17 -23.54 -0.43 2.91
C CYS A 17 -24.47 0.02 4.06
N MET A 18 -25.04 1.23 4.00
CA MET A 18 -25.93 1.82 5.00
C MET A 18 -25.36 1.95 6.43
N LEU A 19 -24.05 1.77 6.60
CA LEU A 19 -23.31 1.86 7.87
C LEU A 19 -22.53 3.17 8.02
N LYS A 20 -22.22 3.54 9.27
CA LYS A 20 -21.24 4.60 9.57
C LYS A 20 -19.83 4.06 9.31
N GLN A 21 -19.13 4.67 8.36
CA GLN A 21 -17.77 4.26 8.00
C GLN A 21 -16.82 4.65 9.12
N PRO A 22 -16.04 3.70 9.66
CA PRO A 22 -14.90 4.05 10.49
C PRO A 22 -13.99 5.04 9.76
N MET A 23 -13.25 5.86 10.50
CA MET A 23 -12.26 6.76 9.94
C MET A 23 -11.26 5.97 9.10
N ARG A 24 -10.82 6.57 7.98
CA ARG A 24 -10.00 5.94 6.93
C ARG A 24 -10.65 4.77 6.18
N ALA A 25 -11.93 4.45 6.44
CA ALA A 25 -12.65 3.46 5.64
C ALA A 25 -13.25 4.05 4.36
N LYS A 26 -13.34 3.22 3.32
CA LYS A 26 -13.95 3.55 2.02
C LYS A 26 -14.71 2.36 1.46
N HIS A 27 -15.81 2.62 0.75
CA HIS A 27 -16.52 1.61 -0.01
C HIS A 27 -15.75 1.32 -1.31
N CYS A 28 -15.49 0.03 -1.56
CA CYS A 28 -14.99 -0.43 -2.85
C CYS A 28 -16.18 -0.88 -3.69
N GLN A 29 -16.40 -0.24 -4.84
CA GLN A 29 -17.46 -0.62 -5.77
C GLN A 29 -17.17 -1.94 -6.50
N VAL A 30 -15.91 -2.39 -6.57
CA VAL A 30 -15.59 -3.70 -7.15
C VAL A 30 -15.94 -4.81 -6.16
N CYS A 31 -15.45 -4.71 -4.92
CA CYS A 31 -15.72 -5.72 -3.89
C CYS A 31 -17.08 -5.57 -3.17
N GLN A 32 -17.83 -4.50 -3.43
CA GLN A 32 -19.17 -4.24 -2.88
C GLN A 32 -19.25 -4.19 -1.34
N HIS A 33 -18.17 -3.78 -0.68
CA HIS A 33 -18.17 -3.59 0.77
C HIS A 33 -17.25 -2.45 1.22
N CYS A 34 -17.45 -2.00 2.46
CA CYS A 34 -16.57 -1.02 3.10
C CYS A 34 -15.32 -1.69 3.67
N VAL A 35 -14.17 -1.15 3.30
CA VAL A 35 -12.85 -1.63 3.71
C VAL A 35 -12.26 -0.64 4.71
N ARG A 36 -11.84 -1.12 5.88
CA ARG A 36 -11.17 -0.30 6.90
C ARG A 36 -9.75 0.04 6.45
N ARG A 37 -9.29 1.27 6.76
CA ARG A 37 -7.99 1.81 6.31
C ARG A 37 -7.72 1.45 4.85
N TYR A 38 -8.68 1.80 3.99
CA TYR A 38 -8.66 1.41 2.58
C TYR A 38 -7.43 1.97 1.89
N ASP A 39 -6.68 1.10 1.22
CA ASP A 39 -5.54 1.50 0.41
C ASP A 39 -5.93 1.55 -1.07
N HIS A 40 -6.22 0.39 -1.65
CA HIS A 40 -6.69 0.26 -3.02
C HIS A 40 -7.43 -1.08 -3.22
N HIS A 41 -8.11 -1.21 -4.35
CA HIS A 41 -8.51 -2.51 -4.88
C HIS A 41 -7.41 -2.97 -5.83
N CYS A 42 -6.87 -4.17 -5.58
CA CYS A 42 -5.77 -4.71 -6.35
C CYS A 42 -6.28 -5.84 -7.25
N PRO A 43 -6.28 -5.67 -8.58
CA PRO A 43 -6.72 -6.72 -9.49
C PRO A 43 -5.80 -7.95 -9.44
N TRP A 44 -4.51 -7.76 -9.15
CA TRP A 44 -3.54 -8.86 -9.09
C TRP A 44 -3.81 -9.90 -8.01
N ILE A 45 -4.54 -9.53 -6.96
CA ILE A 45 -4.97 -10.44 -5.88
C ILE A 45 -6.50 -10.55 -5.81
N GLU A 46 -7.21 -9.97 -6.79
CA GLU A 46 -8.68 -9.91 -6.86
C GLU A 46 -9.33 -9.52 -5.53
N ASN A 47 -8.71 -8.58 -4.80
CA ASN A 47 -9.13 -8.20 -3.46
C ASN A 47 -8.70 -6.78 -3.09
N CYS A 48 -9.38 -6.19 -2.11
CA CYS A 48 -8.95 -4.94 -1.53
C CYS A 48 -7.76 -5.10 -0.60
N VAL A 49 -6.83 -4.15 -0.69
CA VAL A 49 -5.77 -3.93 0.30
C VAL A 49 -6.29 -2.91 1.32
N GLY A 50 -6.27 -3.31 2.59
CA GLY A 50 -6.77 -2.50 3.70
C GLY A 50 -6.23 -2.99 5.04
N GLU A 51 -6.83 -2.56 6.14
CA GLU A 51 -6.25 -2.67 7.49
C GLU A 51 -5.73 -4.07 7.87
N ARG A 52 -6.43 -5.14 7.48
CA ARG A 52 -6.10 -6.52 7.89
C ARG A 52 -5.05 -7.21 7.02
N ASN A 53 -4.84 -6.76 5.79
CA ASN A 53 -3.95 -7.43 4.83
C ASN A 53 -2.88 -6.50 4.24
N HIS A 54 -2.85 -5.22 4.59
CA HIS A 54 -1.87 -4.28 4.03
C HIS A 54 -0.42 -4.71 4.30
N ALA A 55 -0.11 -5.18 5.52
CA ALA A 55 1.23 -5.71 5.82
C ALA A 55 1.56 -6.97 5.00
N LEU A 56 0.58 -7.86 4.82
CA LEU A 56 0.74 -9.07 3.99
C LEU A 56 0.95 -8.71 2.52
N PHE A 57 0.32 -7.64 2.03
CA PHE A 57 0.54 -7.12 0.68
C PHE A 57 1.99 -6.65 0.48
N LEU A 58 2.61 -5.96 1.45
CA LEU A 58 4.03 -5.61 1.37
C LEU A 58 4.93 -6.86 1.39
N VAL A 59 4.59 -7.86 2.22
CA VAL A 59 5.32 -9.14 2.21
C VAL A 59 5.19 -9.83 0.86
N TYR A 60 4.00 -9.85 0.26
CA TYR A 60 3.77 -10.37 -1.09
C TYR A 60 4.64 -9.65 -2.13
N LEU A 61 4.71 -8.31 -2.10
CA LEU A 61 5.58 -7.56 -3.01
C LEU A 61 7.07 -7.88 -2.81
N ALA A 62 7.53 -8.02 -1.56
CA ALA A 62 8.91 -8.38 -1.26
C ALA A 62 9.26 -9.80 -1.73
N VAL A 63 8.37 -10.77 -1.53
CA VAL A 63 8.54 -12.14 -2.02
C VAL A 63 8.51 -12.18 -3.54
N GLN A 64 7.58 -11.46 -4.18
CA GLN A 64 7.50 -11.35 -5.64
C GLN A 64 8.80 -10.79 -6.23
N LEU A 65 9.36 -9.75 -5.62
CA LEU A 65 10.65 -9.19 -6.02
C LEU A 65 11.77 -10.22 -5.86
N ALA A 66 11.84 -10.92 -4.73
CA ALA A 66 12.86 -11.95 -4.51
C ALA A 66 12.79 -13.07 -5.57
N VAL A 67 11.58 -13.53 -5.92
CA VAL A 67 11.37 -14.53 -6.97
C VAL A 67 11.80 -14.00 -8.34
N LEU A 68 11.46 -12.76 -8.69
CA LEU A 68 11.87 -12.14 -9.95
C LEU A 68 13.40 -12.00 -10.05
N LEU A 69 14.06 -11.57 -8.98
CA LEU A 69 15.52 -11.47 -8.93
C LEU A 69 16.17 -12.84 -9.08
N TRP A 70 15.65 -13.85 -8.39
CA TRP A 70 16.15 -15.23 -8.54
C TRP A 70 15.97 -15.75 -9.97
N ALA A 71 14.79 -15.54 -10.57
CA ALA A 71 14.53 -15.94 -11.95
C ALA A 71 15.44 -15.23 -12.96
N LEU A 72 15.75 -13.94 -12.74
CA LEU A 72 16.71 -13.19 -13.54
C LEU A 72 18.13 -13.77 -13.45
N LEU A 73 18.58 -14.15 -12.24
CA LEU A 73 19.88 -14.80 -12.05
C LEU A 73 19.96 -16.13 -12.80
N VAL A 74 18.92 -16.96 -12.71
CA VAL A 74 18.84 -18.23 -13.44
C VAL A 74 18.84 -17.99 -14.94
N ALA A 75 18.02 -17.06 -15.44
CA ALA A 75 17.95 -16.75 -16.86
C ALA A 75 19.27 -16.17 -17.41
N TRP A 76 19.95 -15.32 -16.63
CA TRP A 76 21.28 -14.79 -16.97
C TRP A 76 22.30 -15.92 -17.19
N SER A 77 22.28 -16.96 -16.34
CA SER A 77 23.18 -18.11 -16.49
C SER A 77 22.98 -18.87 -17.81
N GLY A 78 21.75 -18.92 -18.33
CA GLY A 78 21.42 -19.57 -19.61
C GLY A 78 21.69 -18.70 -20.84
N LEU A 79 21.90 -17.39 -20.66
CA LEU A 79 22.27 -16.46 -21.73
C LEU A 79 23.78 -16.39 -21.98
N GLY A 80 24.61 -16.98 -21.12
CA GLY A 80 26.08 -16.97 -21.25
C GLY A 80 26.65 -17.90 -22.33
N GLY A 81 27.81 -17.53 -22.89
CA GLY A 81 28.62 -18.37 -23.79
C GLY A 81 28.27 -18.31 -25.29
N GLY A 82 29.28 -18.61 -26.12
CA GLY A 82 29.21 -18.59 -27.59
C GLY A 82 29.31 -17.19 -28.21
N PRO A 83 29.69 -17.07 -29.50
CA PRO A 83 29.69 -15.80 -30.21
C PRO A 83 28.25 -15.35 -30.51
N LEU A 84 28.00 -14.05 -30.40
CA LEU A 84 26.72 -13.44 -30.75
C LEU A 84 26.47 -13.63 -32.26
N SER A 85 25.59 -14.57 -32.59
CA SER A 85 25.29 -15.01 -33.96
C SER A 85 23.80 -15.22 -34.16
N TRP A 86 23.35 -15.28 -35.41
CA TRP A 86 21.95 -15.61 -35.73
C TRP A 86 21.52 -16.97 -35.17
N ALA A 87 22.43 -17.95 -35.20
CA ALA A 87 22.20 -19.24 -34.55
C ALA A 87 22.01 -19.05 -33.03
N TRP A 88 22.92 -18.36 -32.34
CA TRP A 88 22.80 -18.07 -30.91
C TRP A 88 21.45 -17.44 -30.57
N LEU A 89 21.05 -16.40 -31.32
CA LEU A 89 19.80 -15.69 -31.09
C LEU A 89 18.61 -16.62 -31.30
N ARG A 90 18.57 -17.40 -32.37
CA ARG A 90 17.48 -18.35 -32.63
C ARG A 90 17.32 -19.38 -31.51
N HIS A 91 18.43 -19.86 -30.94
CA HIS A 91 18.40 -20.86 -29.86
C HIS A 91 17.99 -20.26 -28.51
N ARG A 92 18.21 -18.96 -28.29
CA ARG A 92 18.00 -18.29 -26.98
C ARG A 92 16.95 -17.19 -27.00
N ALA A 93 16.26 -16.97 -28.12
CA ALA A 93 15.32 -15.86 -28.30
C ALA A 93 14.21 -15.85 -27.23
N LEU A 94 13.62 -17.01 -26.94
CA LEU A 94 12.57 -17.12 -25.93
C LEU A 94 13.09 -16.81 -24.52
N LEU A 95 14.30 -17.29 -24.20
CA LEU A 95 14.94 -17.00 -22.92
C LEU A 95 15.28 -15.51 -22.79
N LEU A 96 15.78 -14.88 -23.86
CA LEU A 96 16.05 -13.45 -23.90
C LEU A 96 14.78 -12.62 -23.72
N LEU A 97 13.68 -13.00 -24.41
CA LEU A 97 12.39 -12.34 -24.27
C LEU A 97 11.86 -12.46 -22.84
N ALA A 98 11.92 -13.66 -22.25
CA ALA A 98 11.53 -13.89 -20.86
C ALA A 98 12.39 -13.07 -19.90
N PHE A 99 13.71 -13.03 -20.09
CA PHE A 99 14.63 -12.23 -19.29
C PHE A 99 14.26 -10.73 -19.31
N LEU A 100 14.02 -10.16 -20.49
CA LEU A 100 13.62 -8.76 -20.65
C LEU A 100 12.26 -8.49 -19.97
N ALA A 101 11.28 -9.37 -20.15
CA ALA A 101 9.98 -9.24 -19.52
C ALA A 101 10.09 -9.29 -17.98
N MET A 102 10.85 -10.24 -17.43
CA MET A 102 11.11 -10.33 -15.99
C MET A 102 11.87 -9.12 -15.46
N ALA A 103 12.80 -8.54 -16.24
CA ALA A 103 13.52 -7.34 -15.84
C ALA A 103 12.59 -6.13 -15.72
N VAL A 104 11.67 -5.95 -16.68
CA VAL A 104 10.64 -4.90 -16.60
C VAL A 104 9.73 -5.11 -15.39
N LEU A 105 9.26 -6.34 -15.16
CA LEU A 105 8.44 -6.67 -14.00
C LEU A 105 9.18 -6.45 -12.68
N ALA A 106 10.48 -6.74 -12.61
CA ALA A 106 11.31 -6.49 -11.44
C ALA A 106 11.43 -4.99 -11.14
N VAL A 107 11.63 -4.15 -12.16
CA VAL A 107 11.64 -2.69 -12.00
C VAL A 107 10.30 -2.19 -11.46
N VAL A 108 9.18 -2.65 -12.02
CA VAL A 108 7.84 -2.30 -11.53
C VAL A 108 7.64 -2.75 -10.07
N ALA A 109 8.06 -3.96 -9.72
CA ALA A 109 7.97 -4.49 -8.36
C ALA A 109 8.81 -3.68 -7.36
N VAL A 110 10.02 -3.25 -7.74
CA VAL A 110 10.88 -2.37 -6.92
C VAL A 110 10.19 -1.03 -6.66
N LEU A 111 9.69 -0.38 -7.71
CA LEU A 111 9.02 0.92 -7.59
C LEU A 111 7.78 0.82 -6.70
N LEU A 112 6.97 -0.22 -6.89
CA LEU A 112 5.77 -0.44 -6.09
C LEU A 112 6.11 -0.74 -4.62
N LEU A 113 7.08 -1.62 -4.36
CA LEU A 113 7.53 -1.91 -3.00
C LEU A 113 8.09 -0.66 -2.31
N ALA A 114 8.93 0.11 -3.00
CA ALA A 114 9.50 1.35 -2.48
C ALA A 114 8.43 2.39 -2.14
N SER A 115 7.46 2.60 -3.03
CA SER A 115 6.36 3.54 -2.78
C SER A 115 5.49 3.11 -1.60
N HIS A 116 5.17 1.81 -1.49
CA HIS A 116 4.35 1.31 -0.37
C HIS A 116 5.12 1.32 0.96
N LEU A 117 6.42 1.08 0.96
CA LEU A 117 7.27 1.24 2.15
C LEU A 117 7.32 2.70 2.60
N TYR A 118 7.45 3.65 1.67
CA TYR A 118 7.38 5.08 1.97
C TYR A 118 6.02 5.46 2.59
N LEU A 119 4.91 5.04 1.97
CA LEU A 119 3.57 5.31 2.50
C LEU A 119 3.35 4.66 3.88
N ALA A 120 3.83 3.44 4.10
CA ALA A 120 3.79 2.78 5.40
C ALA A 120 4.62 3.53 6.45
N ALA A 121 5.82 4.01 6.09
CA ALA A 121 6.69 4.81 6.95
C ALA A 121 6.05 6.14 7.35
N CYS A 122 5.25 6.74 6.47
CA CYS A 122 4.46 7.95 6.76
C CYS A 122 3.09 7.66 7.40
N ASN A 123 2.69 6.40 7.58
CA ASN A 123 1.31 6.02 7.97
C ASN A 123 0.21 6.62 7.08
N THR A 124 0.48 6.70 5.77
CA THR A 124 -0.45 7.15 4.74
C THR A 124 -0.88 5.96 3.89
N THR A 125 -2.12 5.94 3.43
CA THR A 125 -2.57 4.99 2.40
C THR A 125 -2.44 5.59 1.00
N THR A 126 -2.33 4.77 -0.02
CA THR A 126 -2.33 5.19 -1.43
C THR A 126 -3.57 6.04 -1.74
N TRP A 127 -4.73 5.65 -1.23
CA TRP A 127 -5.95 6.44 -1.39
C TRP A 127 -5.86 7.82 -0.73
N GLU A 128 -5.30 7.91 0.48
CA GLU A 128 -5.09 9.20 1.15
C GLU A 128 -4.11 10.10 0.39
N PHE A 129 -3.01 9.53 -0.11
CA PHE A 129 -2.03 10.23 -0.91
C PHE A 129 -2.65 10.77 -2.21
N MET A 130 -3.34 9.92 -2.98
CA MET A 130 -3.88 10.26 -4.31
C MET A 130 -5.17 11.08 -4.26
N SER A 131 -5.94 10.98 -3.17
CA SER A 131 -7.28 11.56 -3.07
C SER A 131 -7.42 12.56 -1.93
N ARG A 132 -6.31 13.08 -1.38
CA ARG A 132 -6.28 13.93 -0.19
C ARG A 132 -7.38 15.00 -0.15
N HIS A 133 -7.52 15.76 -1.24
CA HIS A 133 -8.51 16.84 -1.38
C HIS A 133 -9.97 16.38 -1.34
N ARG A 134 -10.27 15.07 -1.46
CA ARG A 134 -11.63 14.51 -1.35
C ARG A 134 -11.95 13.98 0.05
N ILE A 135 -10.97 13.99 0.95
CA ILE A 135 -11.06 13.30 2.24
C ILE A 135 -11.37 14.31 3.33
N SER A 136 -12.58 14.22 3.89
CA SER A 136 -13.10 15.19 4.88
C SER A 136 -12.17 15.43 6.07
N TYR A 137 -11.60 14.37 6.65
CA TYR A 137 -10.69 14.47 7.80
C TYR A 137 -9.27 14.91 7.44
N LEU A 138 -8.91 15.01 6.15
CA LEU A 138 -7.63 15.59 5.69
C LEU A 138 -7.79 17.02 5.17
N LYS A 139 -9.02 17.47 4.88
CA LYS A 139 -9.32 18.84 4.44
C LYS A 139 -9.14 19.88 5.54
N HIS A 140 -9.36 19.49 6.80
CA HIS A 140 -9.45 20.40 7.95
C HIS A 140 -8.25 20.23 8.90
N CYS A 141 -7.23 19.46 8.50
CA CYS A 141 -5.98 19.36 9.24
C CYS A 141 -4.96 20.32 8.63
N GLU A 142 -4.46 21.26 9.42
CA GLU A 142 -3.25 22.01 9.08
C GLU A 142 -2.01 21.10 9.09
N ALA A 143 -2.03 20.05 9.93
CA ALA A 143 -0.99 19.03 9.96
C ALA A 143 -0.85 18.28 8.62
N GLU A 144 0.39 18.13 8.15
CA GLU A 144 0.71 17.38 6.92
C GLU A 144 0.25 15.92 6.96
N ASN A 145 0.18 15.29 8.14
CA ASN A 145 -0.46 13.99 8.33
C ASN A 145 -0.84 13.73 9.80
N PRO A 146 -2.14 13.71 10.16
CA PRO A 146 -2.58 13.53 11.55
C PRO A 146 -2.31 12.13 12.13
N PHE A 147 -1.93 11.16 11.29
CA PHE A 147 -1.66 9.78 11.72
C PHE A 147 -0.18 9.46 11.83
N ASP A 148 0.70 10.34 11.38
CA ASP A 148 2.14 10.13 11.48
C ASP A 148 2.60 10.26 12.94
N ARG A 149 3.30 9.25 13.46
CA ARG A 149 3.88 9.24 14.80
C ARG A 149 5.38 8.90 14.78
N GLY A 150 6.04 9.14 13.65
CA GLY A 150 7.44 8.84 13.39
C GLY A 150 7.67 7.47 12.74
N VAL A 151 8.67 7.40 11.84
CA VAL A 151 8.96 6.23 10.98
C VAL A 151 8.98 4.92 11.74
N LEU A 152 9.78 4.80 12.81
CA LEU A 152 9.92 3.56 13.57
C LEU A 152 8.59 3.10 14.19
N ARG A 153 7.82 4.03 14.76
CA ARG A 153 6.54 3.72 15.40
C ARG A 153 5.47 3.35 14.37
N ASN A 154 5.49 4.02 13.21
CA ASN A 154 4.60 3.72 12.10
C ASN A 154 4.85 2.31 11.55
N LEU A 155 6.11 1.99 11.24
CA LEU A 155 6.48 0.66 10.74
C LEU A 155 6.22 -0.44 11.76
N TRP A 156 6.56 -0.22 13.04
CA TRP A 156 6.24 -1.18 14.10
C TRP A 156 4.73 -1.44 14.20
N ARG A 157 3.91 -0.39 14.23
CA ARG A 157 2.45 -0.56 14.26
C ARG A 157 1.93 -1.25 13.00
N PHE A 158 2.48 -0.90 11.84
CA PHE A 158 2.04 -1.45 10.55
C PHE A 158 2.32 -2.96 10.44
N PHE A 159 3.51 -3.42 10.83
CA PHE A 159 3.90 -4.82 10.70
C PHE A 159 3.57 -5.69 11.91
N CYS A 160 3.55 -5.12 13.12
CA CYS A 160 3.43 -5.89 14.37
C CYS A 160 2.06 -5.76 15.04
N SER A 161 1.24 -4.76 14.71
CA SER A 161 -0.11 -4.66 15.28
C SER A 161 -1.06 -5.65 14.62
N ARG A 162 -1.58 -6.59 15.41
CA ARG A 162 -2.65 -7.50 14.97
C ARG A 162 -4.05 -7.00 15.31
N ARG A 163 -4.14 -5.89 16.07
CA ARG A 163 -5.41 -5.32 16.52
C ARG A 163 -5.89 -4.29 15.51
N LEU A 164 -7.21 -4.29 15.27
CA LEU A 164 -7.86 -3.21 14.55
C LEU A 164 -7.69 -1.90 15.33
N VAL A 165 -7.42 -0.83 14.61
CA VAL A 165 -7.17 0.47 15.21
C VAL A 165 -8.45 1.30 15.14
N ALA A 166 -8.84 1.87 16.27
CA ALA A 166 -9.86 2.92 16.31
C ALA A 166 -9.18 4.23 15.87
N TRP A 167 -9.12 4.48 14.57
CA TRP A 167 -8.43 5.62 13.96
C TRP A 167 -8.97 6.97 14.46
N GLU A 168 -10.24 6.99 14.88
CA GLU A 168 -10.91 8.13 15.51
C GLU A 168 -10.25 8.55 16.83
N GLN A 169 -9.74 7.59 17.61
CA GLN A 169 -9.08 7.87 18.89
C GLN A 169 -7.64 8.34 18.70
N LEU A 170 -7.02 7.98 17.58
CA LEU A 170 -5.67 8.41 17.23
C LEU A 170 -5.65 9.74 16.47
N TYR A 171 -6.82 10.21 16.03
CA TYR A 171 -6.98 11.49 15.39
C TYR A 171 -6.93 12.58 16.46
N SER A 172 -5.87 13.37 16.45
CA SER A 172 -5.71 14.56 17.29
C SER A 172 -5.92 15.78 16.39
N PRO A 173 -7.03 16.53 16.52
CA PRO A 173 -7.20 17.81 15.83
C PRO A 173 -6.35 18.94 16.44
N GLU A 174 -5.70 18.71 17.58
CA GLU A 174 -5.06 19.72 18.45
C GLU A 174 -3.70 20.25 17.96
N ASP A 175 -3.56 20.57 16.68
CA ASP A 175 -2.58 21.57 16.24
C ASP A 175 -3.27 22.82 15.63
N GLY A 176 -4.62 22.86 15.66
CA GLY A 176 -5.41 24.01 15.21
C GLY A 176 -5.88 24.90 16.36
N GLY A 177 -5.00 25.79 16.84
CA GLY A 177 -5.39 26.99 17.59
C GLY A 177 -4.94 27.09 19.05
N ALA A 178 -3.72 27.59 19.26
CA ALA A 178 -3.35 28.49 20.38
C ALA A 178 -1.93 29.03 20.21
N VAL A 179 -1.76 30.03 19.33
CA VAL A 179 -1.00 31.27 19.59
C VAL A 179 -1.80 32.41 18.98
#